data_AF-A0A3D4TK93-F1
#
_entry.id   AF-A0A3D4TK93-F1
#
_cell.length_a   1.000
_cell.length_b   1.000
_cell.length_c   1.000
_cell.angle_alpha   90.00
_cell.angle_beta   90.00
_cell.angle_gamma   90.00
#
_symmetry.space_group_name_H-M   'P 1'
#
loop_
_entity.id
_entity.type
_entity.pdbx_description
1 polymer ?
#
loop_
_entity_poly.entity_id
_entity_poly.type
_entity_poly.pdbx_seq_one_letter_code
_entity_poly.pdbx_strand_id
1 'polypeptide(L)' 'MLDHLGLTSADLARSKTFFLQALAPLQIGVVMEVTAEQTGAHDHIGFGSDGKP' A
#
# COMPACT_ATOMS: atom_id res chain seq x y z
N MET A 1 14.92 7.93 -11.69
CA MET A 1 14.08 6.71 -11.66
C MET A 1 13.28 6.78 -10.37
N LEU A 2 11.96 6.59 -10.44
CA LEU A 2 11.13 6.52 -9.24
C LEU A 2 11.12 5.06 -8.79
N ASP A 3 11.51 4.81 -7.55
CA ASP A 3 11.49 3.48 -6.94
C ASP A 3 10.11 3.20 -6.35
N HIS A 4 9.63 4.09 -5.48
CA HIS A 4 8.27 4.07 -4.93
C HIS A 4 7.86 5.49 -4.47
N LEU A 5 6.59 5.66 -4.09
CA LEU A 5 6.04 6.89 -3.49
C LEU A 5 5.15 6.53 -2.30
N GLY A 6 5.33 7.23 -1.18
CA GLY A 6 4.45 7.14 -0.02
C GLY A 6 3.38 8.24 0.00
N LEU A 7 2.16 7.87 0.40
CA LEU A 7 1.05 8.79 0.62
C LEU A 7 0.52 8.63 2.04
N THR A 8 0.25 9.74 2.73
CA THR A 8 -0.45 9.70 4.01
C THR A 8 -1.95 9.49 3.77
N SER A 9 -2.55 8.60 4.56
CA SER A 9 -3.98 8.33 4.51
C SER A 9 -4.64 8.72 5.82
N ALA A 10 -5.77 9.41 5.75
CA ALA A 10 -6.57 9.73 6.93
C ALA A 10 -7.31 8.49 7.50
N ASP A 11 -7.61 7.52 6.65
CA ASP A 11 -8.24 6.23 7.01
C ASP A 11 -7.59 5.13 6.16
N LEU A 12 -6.72 4.33 6.78
CA LEU A 12 -5.96 3.32 6.05
C LEU A 12 -6.85 2.19 5.53
N ALA A 13 -7.87 1.78 6.29
CA ALA A 13 -8.77 0.69 5.90
C ALA A 13 -9.61 1.08 4.67
N ARG A 14 -10.18 2.29 4.68
CA ARG A 14 -10.94 2.82 3.54
C ARG A 14 -10.06 2.99 2.31
N SER A 15 -8.85 3.54 2.48
CA SER A 15 -7.89 3.69 1.38
C SER A 15 -7.44 2.34 0.82
N LYS A 16 -7.22 1.32 1.68
CA LYS A 16 -6.89 -0.04 1.25
C LYS A 16 -7.96 -0.59 0.31
N THR A 17 -9.24 -0.52 0.69
CA THR A 17 -10.35 -1.00 -0.14
C THR A 17 -10.42 -0.26 -1.46
N PHE A 18 -10.24 1.07 -1.44
CA PHE A 18 -10.23 1.87 -2.66
C PHE A 18 -9.09 1.48 -3.60
N PHE A 19 -7.85 1.43 -3.13
CA PHE A 19 -6.69 1.12 -3.97
C PHE A 19 -6.69 -0.32 -4.46
N LEU A 20 -7.17 -1.27 -3.66
CA LEU A 20 -7.39 -2.65 -4.11
C LEU A 20 -8.29 -2.71 -5.36
N GLN A 21 -9.38 -1.94 -5.37
CA GLN A 21 -10.31 -1.91 -6.51
C GLN A 21 -9.75 -1.12 -7.69
N ALA A 22 -9.16 0.05 -7.41
CA ALA A 22 -8.66 0.95 -8.44
C ALA A 22 -7.46 0.37 -9.21
N LEU A 23 -6.61 -0.40 -8.54
CA LEU A 23 -5.38 -0.95 -9.10
C LEU A 23 -5.53 -2.38 -9.66
N ALA A 24 -6.63 -3.07 -9.33
CA ALA A 24 -6.91 -4.41 -9.85
C ALA A 24 -6.85 -4.54 -11.39
N PRO A 25 -7.38 -3.59 -12.21
CA PRO A 25 -7.27 -3.66 -13.66
C PRO A 25 -5.83 -3.62 -14.19
N LEU A 26 -4.89 -3.11 -13.38
CA LEU A 26 -3.46 -3.05 -13.69
C LEU A 26 -2.70 -4.25 -13.13
N GLN A 27 -3.40 -5.25 -12.57
CA GLN A 27 -2.80 -6.42 -11.92
C GLN A 27 -1.90 -6.06 -10.72
N ILE A 28 -2.17 -4.91 -10.10
CA ILE A 28 -1.48 -4.43 -8.90
C ILE A 28 -2.32 -4.78 -7.67
N GLY A 29 -1.68 -5.35 -6.66
CA GLY A 29 -2.32 -5.76 -5.41
C GLY A 29 -1.48 -5.45 -4.19
N VAL A 30 -1.96 -5.85 -3.01
CA VAL A 30 -1.18 -5.73 -1.77
C VAL A 30 -0.03 -6.73 -1.83
N VAL A 31 1.19 -6.22 -1.70
CA VAL A 31 2.42 -7.02 -1.66
C VAL A 31 3.11 -6.95 -0.30
N MET A 32 2.77 -5.94 0.51
CA MET A 32 3.33 -5.76 1.86
C MET A 32 2.33 -5.08 2.78
N GLU A 33 2.25 -5.54 4.02
CA GLU A 33 1.59 -4.84 5.13
C GLU A 33 2.57 -4.80 6.29
N VAL A 34 2.80 -3.60 6.86
CA VAL A 34 3.66 -3.41 8.03
C VAL A 34 2.89 -2.66 9.10
N THR A 35 3.03 -3.09 10.34
CA THR A 35 2.30 -2.52 11.47
C THR A 35 3.05 -1.35 12.11
N ALA A 36 2.34 -0.54 12.88
CA ALA A 36 2.91 0.56 13.65
C ALA A 36 4.04 0.10 14.59
N GLU A 37 3.98 -1.12 15.14
CA GLU A 37 5.05 -1.69 15.95
C GLU A 37 6.31 -1.97 15.14
N GLN A 38 6.15 -2.40 13.88
CA GLN A 38 7.28 -2.69 12.98
C GLN A 38 7.92 -1.42 12.43
N THR A 39 7.14 -0.36 12.23
CA THR A 39 7.63 0.92 11.71
C THR A 39 8.03 1.90 12.80
N GLY A 40 7.61 1.66 14.04
CA GLY A 40 7.76 2.59 15.17
C GLY A 40 6.82 3.81 15.09
N ALA A 41 5.85 3.83 14.17
CA ALA A 41 4.97 4.98 13.97
C ALA A 41 3.54 4.59 13.55
N HIS A 42 3.34 4.20 12.29
CA HIS A 42 2.03 3.97 11.69
C HIS A 42 2.00 2.68 10.89
N ASP A 43 0.79 2.18 10.63
CA ASP A 43 0.59 1.08 9.70
C ASP A 43 0.80 1.55 8.25
N HIS A 44 1.40 0.70 7.41
CA HIS A 44 1.55 0.96 5.98
C HIS A 44 1.15 -0.25 5.15
N ILE A 45 0.64 0.02 3.95
CA ILE A 45 0.26 -0.98 2.95
C ILE A 45 0.98 -0.64 1.65
N GLY A 46 1.80 -1.56 1.18
CA GLY A 46 2.50 -1.49 -0.10
C GLY A 46 1.68 -2.16 -1.20
N PHE A 47 1.46 -1.43 -2.29
CA PHE A 47 0.76 -1.91 -3.48
C PHE A 47 1.72 -2.00 -4.65
N GLY A 48 1.77 -3.14 -5.34
CA GLY A 48 2.53 -3.25 -6.58
C GLY A 48 2.31 -4.58 -7.31
N SER A 49 3.23 -4.91 -8.20
CA SER A 49 3.21 -6.13 -9.03
C SER A 49 4.52 -6.88 -8.89
N ASP A 50 4.53 -8.18 -9.23
CA ASP A 50 5.74 -9.01 -9.23
C ASP A 50 6.52 -9.04 -7.90
N GLY A 51 5.79 -8.86 -6.78
CA GLY A 51 6.37 -8.85 -5.44
C GLY A 51 7.14 -7.57 -5.08
N LYS A 52 7.01 -6.50 -5.87
CA LYS A 52 7.58 -5.19 -5.59
C LYS A 52 6.47 -4.18 -5.31
N PRO A 53 6.49 -3.48 -4.15
CA PRO A 53 5.59 -2.36 -3.89
C PRO A 53 5.95 -1.10 -4.67
#